data_AF-A0A951GZM3-F1
#
_entry.id   AF-A0A951GZM3-F1
#
_cell.length_a   1.000
_cell.length_b   1.000
_cell.length_c   1.000
_cell.angle_alpha   90.00
_cell.angle_beta   90.00
_cell.angle_gamma   90.00
#
_symmetry.space_group_name_H-M   'P 1'
#
loop_
_entity.id
_entity.type
_entity.pdbx_description
1 polymer ?
#
loop_
_entity_poly.entity_id
_entity_poly.type
_entity_poly.pdbx_seq_one_letter_code
_entity_poly.pdbx_strand_id
1 'polypeptide(L)'
;TNITSTYAVFSAAARLGLPRVVWASSETTLGLPFERPPDYAPVDEAHVYPETSYALSKVLGEEMARQSHRWHGTTIVGLRFSNIMVRSDYERFPTFWDDPQRRKWNLWGYVDESHVAQSVRLALEADIEGTENFIVAAADTVMKRPSRDLMNEVFPEVPVADHVEGYDTLLDIGKARRALGYSPEFSWRELF
;
A
#
# COMPACT_ATOMS: atom_id res chain seq x y z
N THR A 1 -0.12 -15.53 -15.35
CA THR A 1 -1.48 -15.27 -14.84
C THR A 1 -1.74 -13.79 -14.61
N ASN A 2 -1.04 -13.10 -13.69
CA ASN A 2 -1.31 -11.70 -13.32
C ASN A 2 -1.42 -10.71 -14.50
N ILE A 3 -0.46 -10.76 -15.44
CA ILE A 3 -0.44 -9.85 -16.60
C ILE A 3 -1.66 -10.09 -17.49
N THR A 4 -1.89 -11.34 -17.89
CA THR A 4 -2.99 -11.71 -18.77
C THR A 4 -4.36 -11.42 -18.15
N SER A 5 -4.55 -11.71 -16.86
CA SER A 5 -5.82 -11.44 -16.18
C SER A 5 -6.08 -9.94 -16.06
N THR A 6 -5.06 -9.15 -15.70
CA THR A 6 -5.17 -7.69 -15.58
C THR A 6 -5.51 -7.05 -16.94
N TYR A 7 -4.82 -7.47 -18.00
CA TYR A 7 -5.12 -7.03 -19.37
C TYR A 7 -6.55 -7.34 -19.79
N ALA A 8 -7.02 -8.56 -19.51
CA ALA A 8 -8.37 -8.97 -19.86
C ALA A 8 -9.43 -8.08 -19.19
N VAL A 9 -9.27 -7.75 -17.90
CA VAL A 9 -10.19 -6.86 -17.18
C VAL A 9 -10.16 -5.45 -17.75
N PHE A 10 -8.97 -4.85 -17.92
CA PHE A 10 -8.86 -3.48 -18.44
C PHE A 10 -9.39 -3.36 -19.87
N SER A 11 -9.08 -4.33 -20.74
CA SER A 11 -9.57 -4.37 -22.11
C SER A 11 -11.09 -4.57 -22.17
N ALA A 12 -11.66 -5.43 -21.31
CA ALA A 12 -13.10 -5.63 -21.24
C ALA A 12 -13.82 -4.36 -20.75
N ALA A 13 -13.31 -3.71 -19.69
CA ALA A 13 -13.87 -2.46 -19.17
C ALA A 13 -13.89 -1.37 -20.24
N ALA A 14 -12.77 -1.19 -20.97
CA ALA A 14 -12.69 -0.24 -22.07
C ALA A 14 -13.70 -0.54 -23.20
N ARG A 15 -13.81 -1.82 -23.61
CA ARG A 15 -14.75 -2.24 -24.68
C ARG A 15 -16.21 -2.08 -24.31
N LEU A 16 -16.54 -2.21 -23.03
CA LEU A 16 -17.89 -2.04 -22.51
C LEU A 16 -18.21 -0.57 -22.17
N GLY A 17 -17.26 0.35 -22.36
CA GLY A 17 -17.43 1.76 -22.02
C GLY A 17 -17.58 2.00 -20.52
N LEU A 18 -17.01 1.12 -19.68
CA LEU A 18 -17.03 1.33 -18.24
C LEU A 18 -16.14 2.54 -17.91
N PRO A 19 -16.64 3.50 -17.10
CA PRO A 19 -15.91 4.74 -16.86
C PRO A 19 -14.71 4.54 -15.92
N ARG A 20 -14.74 3.49 -15.09
CA ARG A 20 -13.77 3.29 -14.01
C ARG A 20 -13.49 1.82 -13.73
N VAL A 21 -12.23 1.52 -13.39
CA VAL A 21 -11.79 0.27 -12.78
C VAL A 21 -10.97 0.58 -11.53
N VAL A 22 -11.31 -0.06 -10.41
CA VAL A 22 -10.44 -0.07 -9.21
C VAL A 22 -9.79 -1.45 -9.14
N TRP A 23 -8.47 -1.48 -9.00
CA TRP A 23 -7.67 -2.70 -9.09
C TRP A 23 -6.71 -2.83 -7.91
N ALA A 24 -6.60 -4.06 -7.41
CA ALA A 24 -5.66 -4.40 -6.36
C ALA A 24 -4.23 -4.50 -6.90
N SER A 25 -3.43 -3.45 -6.67
CA SER A 25 -1.97 -3.52 -6.77
C SER A 25 -1.39 -4.15 -5.50
N SER A 26 -0.14 -3.85 -5.14
CA SER A 26 0.50 -4.42 -3.94
C SER A 26 1.59 -3.51 -3.39
N GLU A 27 1.73 -3.48 -2.06
CA GLU A 27 2.90 -2.90 -1.39
C GLU A 27 4.22 -3.48 -1.87
N THR A 28 4.25 -4.72 -2.39
CA THR A 28 5.49 -5.36 -2.89
C THR A 28 6.19 -4.59 -4.00
N THR A 29 5.50 -3.67 -4.67
CA THR A 29 6.10 -2.72 -5.63
C THR A 29 7.12 -1.79 -4.99
N LEU A 30 7.08 -1.61 -3.67
CA LEU A 30 7.84 -0.63 -2.90
C LEU A 30 9.22 -1.13 -2.44
N GLY A 31 9.74 -2.30 -2.84
CA GLY A 31 11.06 -2.77 -2.37
C GLY A 31 11.04 -3.90 -1.35
N LEU A 32 9.88 -4.47 -1.04
CA LEU A 32 9.77 -5.59 -0.09
C LEU A 32 10.57 -6.81 -0.61
N PRO A 33 11.28 -7.55 0.27
CA PRO A 33 11.20 -7.49 1.73
C PRO A 33 12.22 -6.55 2.41
N PHE A 34 12.66 -5.48 1.73
CA PHE A 34 13.64 -4.51 2.24
C PHE A 34 14.94 -5.17 2.74
N GLU A 35 15.45 -6.16 2.00
CA GLU A 35 16.86 -6.60 2.17
C GLU A 35 17.82 -5.54 1.66
N ARG A 36 17.38 -4.78 0.66
CA ARG A 36 17.93 -3.45 0.37
C ARG A 36 17.12 -2.45 1.18
N PRO A 37 17.77 -1.61 2.02
CA PRO A 37 17.06 -0.55 2.74
C PRO A 37 16.31 0.37 1.76
N PRO A 38 15.13 0.89 2.14
CA PRO A 38 14.45 1.91 1.34
C PRO A 38 15.27 3.21 1.29
N ASP A 39 15.03 4.03 0.28
CA ASP A 39 15.73 5.32 0.11
C ASP A 39 15.40 6.32 1.24
N TYR A 40 14.19 6.22 1.81
CA TYR A 40 13.67 7.06 2.90
C TYR A 40 12.45 6.40 3.54
N ALA A 41 12.04 6.91 4.70
CA ALA A 41 10.77 6.57 5.32
C ALA A 41 9.98 7.82 5.80
N PRO A 42 8.65 7.83 5.72
CA PRO A 42 7.79 6.77 5.18
C PRO A 42 7.95 6.64 3.66
N VAL A 43 7.86 5.41 3.12
CA VAL A 43 7.94 5.19 1.68
C VAL A 43 6.63 5.62 1.01
N ASP A 44 6.72 6.36 -0.09
CA ASP A 44 5.56 6.86 -0.84
C ASP A 44 5.41 6.14 -2.19
N GLU A 45 4.45 6.58 -3.02
CA GLU A 45 4.21 5.94 -4.31
C GLU A 45 5.35 6.05 -5.34
N ALA A 46 6.29 6.99 -5.17
CA ALA A 46 7.44 7.18 -6.05
C ALA A 46 8.53 6.11 -5.82
N HIS A 47 8.54 5.46 -4.67
CA HIS A 47 9.46 4.37 -4.35
C HIS A 47 9.04 3.07 -5.07
N VAL A 48 9.64 2.76 -6.23
CA VAL A 48 9.26 1.60 -7.06
C VAL A 48 10.46 0.70 -7.34
N TYR A 49 10.63 -0.32 -6.49
CA TYR A 49 11.71 -1.31 -6.56
C TYR A 49 11.15 -2.74 -6.48
N PRO A 50 10.62 -3.31 -7.57
CA PRO A 50 10.10 -4.67 -7.54
C PRO A 50 11.23 -5.71 -7.38
N GLU A 51 11.32 -6.36 -6.22
CA GLU A 51 12.36 -7.37 -5.92
C GLU A 51 12.01 -8.79 -6.35
N THR A 52 10.78 -9.03 -6.83
CA THR A 52 10.30 -10.36 -7.24
C THR A 52 9.53 -10.30 -8.54
N SER A 53 9.42 -11.44 -9.25
CA SER A 53 8.58 -11.55 -10.46
C SER A 53 7.11 -11.21 -10.19
N TYR A 54 6.61 -11.48 -8.98
CA TYR A 54 5.28 -11.07 -8.57
C TYR A 54 5.17 -9.53 -8.50
N ALA A 55 6.08 -8.88 -7.77
CA ALA A 55 6.12 -7.42 -7.64
C ALA A 55 6.29 -6.75 -9.01
N LEU A 56 7.19 -7.27 -9.85
CA LEU A 56 7.41 -6.77 -11.21
C LEU A 56 6.12 -6.87 -12.04
N SER A 57 5.37 -7.98 -11.90
CA SER A 57 4.09 -8.11 -12.60
C SER A 57 3.05 -7.08 -12.16
N LYS A 58 3.10 -6.61 -10.90
CA LYS A 58 2.24 -5.53 -10.40
C LYS A 58 2.65 -4.18 -10.98
N VAL A 59 3.94 -3.86 -11.00
CA VAL A 59 4.46 -2.64 -11.65
C VAL A 59 4.10 -2.59 -13.13
N LEU A 60 4.25 -3.71 -13.85
CA LEU A 60 3.82 -3.80 -15.25
C LEU A 60 2.30 -3.68 -15.42
N GLY A 61 1.51 -4.11 -14.43
CA GLY A 61 0.06 -3.87 -14.38
C GLY A 61 -0.29 -2.40 -14.20
N GLU A 62 0.46 -1.65 -13.40
CA GLU A 62 0.30 -0.20 -13.23
C GLU A 62 0.64 0.55 -14.52
N GLU A 63 1.71 0.16 -15.23
CA GLU A 63 2.03 0.73 -16.54
C GLU A 63 0.96 0.38 -17.58
N MET A 64 0.44 -0.85 -17.54
CA MET A 64 -0.67 -1.28 -18.40
C MET A 64 -1.92 -0.43 -18.16
N ALA A 65 -2.27 -0.14 -16.90
CA ALA A 65 -3.36 0.75 -16.56
C ALA A 65 -3.17 2.12 -17.23
N ARG A 66 -1.97 2.70 -17.11
CA ARG A 66 -1.61 3.98 -17.75
C ARG A 66 -1.80 3.94 -19.25
N GLN A 67 -1.37 2.87 -19.93
CA GLN A 67 -1.58 2.73 -21.38
C GLN A 67 -3.05 2.58 -21.73
N SER A 68 -3.80 1.76 -21.00
CA SER A 68 -5.22 1.51 -21.22
C SER A 68 -6.05 2.78 -21.09
N HIS A 69 -5.79 3.60 -20.06
CA HIS A 69 -6.42 4.91 -19.93
C HIS A 69 -6.07 5.81 -21.12
N ARG A 70 -4.78 5.92 -21.50
CA ARG A 70 -4.38 6.75 -22.64
C ARG A 70 -5.06 6.33 -23.95
N TRP A 71 -5.29 5.03 -24.15
CA TRP A 71 -5.93 4.52 -25.37
C TRP A 71 -7.44 4.65 -25.37
N HIS A 72 -8.10 4.58 -24.22
CA HIS A 72 -9.55 4.37 -24.14
C HIS A 72 -10.29 5.33 -23.21
N GLY A 73 -9.60 6.18 -22.45
CA GLY A 73 -10.19 7.12 -21.51
C GLY A 73 -10.73 6.53 -20.20
N THR A 74 -10.80 5.20 -20.06
CA THR A 74 -11.23 4.55 -18.81
C THR A 74 -10.31 4.96 -17.66
N THR A 75 -10.86 5.47 -16.56
CA THR A 75 -10.11 5.78 -15.34
C THR A 75 -9.72 4.49 -14.64
N ILE A 76 -8.45 4.32 -14.25
CA ILE A 76 -7.99 3.10 -13.60
C ILE A 76 -7.19 3.45 -12.34
N VAL A 77 -7.69 3.01 -11.19
CA VAL A 77 -7.11 3.31 -9.88
C VAL A 77 -6.48 2.06 -9.31
N GLY A 78 -5.18 2.10 -9.02
CA GLY A 78 -4.46 1.02 -8.38
C GLY A 78 -4.36 1.22 -6.87
N LEU A 79 -4.72 0.22 -6.09
CA LEU A 79 -4.58 0.23 -4.63
C LEU A 79 -3.45 -0.70 -4.23
N ARG A 80 -2.32 -0.14 -3.79
CA ARG A 80 -1.19 -0.88 -3.24
C ARG A 80 -1.52 -1.26 -1.81
N PHE A 81 -2.28 -2.35 -1.66
CA PHE A 81 -2.62 -2.87 -0.33
C PHE A 81 -1.37 -3.32 0.39
N SER A 82 -1.22 -2.88 1.64
CA SER A 82 -0.28 -3.45 2.58
C SER A 82 -0.69 -4.87 2.99
N ASN A 83 0.08 -5.51 3.88
CA ASN A 83 -0.27 -6.80 4.44
C ASN A 83 -1.65 -6.73 5.13
N ILE A 84 -2.66 -7.26 4.44
CA ILE A 84 -4.03 -7.32 4.93
C ILE A 84 -4.09 -8.23 6.16
N MET A 85 -4.66 -7.73 7.23
CA MET A 85 -4.95 -8.45 8.46
C MET A 85 -6.46 -8.53 8.59
N VAL A 86 -6.96 -9.69 8.99
CA VAL A 86 -8.32 -9.80 9.53
C VAL A 86 -8.30 -9.73 11.05
N ARG A 87 -9.43 -9.46 11.69
CA ARG A 87 -9.49 -9.30 13.16
C ARG A 87 -8.80 -10.41 13.98
N SER A 88 -8.87 -11.67 13.54
CA SER A 88 -8.20 -12.78 14.22
C SER A 88 -6.66 -12.75 14.09
N ASP A 89 -6.12 -12.11 13.06
CA ASP A 89 -4.66 -11.98 12.87
C ASP A 89 -4.01 -11.09 13.94
N TYR A 90 -4.78 -10.19 14.56
CA TYR A 90 -4.28 -9.31 15.63
C TYR A 90 -3.81 -10.08 16.86
N GLU A 91 -4.33 -11.30 17.09
CA GLU A 91 -3.84 -12.20 18.14
C GLU A 91 -2.35 -12.55 17.99
N ARG A 92 -1.80 -12.40 16.78
CA ARG A 92 -0.39 -12.67 16.49
C ARG A 92 0.52 -11.48 16.73
N PHE A 93 -0.02 -10.25 16.84
CA PHE A 93 0.79 -9.04 16.99
C PHE A 93 1.73 -9.08 18.20
N PRO A 94 1.32 -9.60 19.38
CA PRO A 94 2.22 -9.78 20.51
C PRO A 94 3.49 -10.57 20.17
N THR A 95 3.41 -11.53 19.24
CA THR A 95 4.56 -12.34 18.82
C THR A 95 5.60 -11.59 18.00
N PHE A 96 5.33 -10.34 17.59
CA PHE A 96 6.24 -9.51 16.81
C PHE A 96 7.00 -8.49 17.67
N TRP A 97 6.52 -8.15 18.86
CA TRP A 97 6.97 -6.95 19.59
C TRP A 97 8.41 -7.04 20.13
N ASP A 98 8.87 -8.24 20.48
CA ASP A 98 10.20 -8.44 21.07
C ASP A 98 11.33 -8.47 20.02
N ASP A 99 11.00 -8.67 18.74
CA ASP A 99 11.97 -8.79 17.65
C ASP A 99 11.53 -8.00 16.41
N PRO A 100 12.09 -6.79 16.19
CA PRO A 100 11.71 -5.96 15.08
C PRO A 100 12.05 -6.58 13.71
N GLN A 101 12.96 -7.57 13.65
CA GLN A 101 13.31 -8.24 12.40
C GLN A 101 12.14 -9.06 11.83
N ARG A 102 11.21 -9.52 12.68
CA ARG A 102 10.05 -10.34 12.25
C ARG A 102 9.14 -9.66 11.25
N ARG A 103 9.08 -8.33 11.32
CA ARG A 103 8.16 -7.48 10.54
C ARG A 103 8.87 -6.36 9.79
N LYS A 104 10.23 -6.32 9.81
CA LYS A 104 11.02 -5.37 9.01
C LYS A 104 10.74 -5.49 7.52
N TRP A 105 10.31 -6.67 7.07
CA TRP A 105 10.14 -6.99 5.66
C TRP A 105 9.12 -6.11 4.92
N ASN A 106 8.21 -5.45 5.63
CA ASN A 106 7.32 -4.42 5.08
C ASN A 106 7.26 -3.16 5.94
N LEU A 107 8.37 -2.79 6.59
CA LEU A 107 8.44 -1.66 7.50
C LEU A 107 7.34 -1.68 8.59
N TRP A 108 7.06 -2.87 9.12
CA TRP A 108 6.06 -3.11 10.17
C TRP A 108 4.63 -2.68 9.79
N GLY A 109 4.38 -2.46 8.50
CA GLY A 109 3.09 -2.05 7.97
C GLY A 109 2.06 -3.18 8.00
N TYR A 110 0.80 -2.78 8.00
CA TYR A 110 -0.34 -3.66 7.81
C TYR A 110 -1.52 -2.83 7.29
N VAL A 111 -2.63 -3.49 6.96
CA VAL A 111 -3.92 -2.83 6.75
C VAL A 111 -5.05 -3.72 7.25
N ASP A 112 -6.06 -3.15 7.89
CA ASP A 112 -7.27 -3.88 8.29
C ASP A 112 -8.17 -4.17 7.06
N GLU A 113 -8.84 -5.31 7.06
CA GLU A 113 -9.76 -5.71 5.98
C GLU A 113 -10.89 -4.70 5.75
N SER A 114 -11.37 -4.06 6.82
CA SER A 114 -12.41 -3.03 6.72
C SER A 114 -11.87 -1.74 6.11
N HIS A 115 -10.61 -1.39 6.37
CA HIS A 115 -9.95 -0.24 5.75
C HIS A 115 -9.64 -0.50 4.27
N VAL A 116 -9.32 -1.74 3.90
CA VAL A 116 -9.23 -2.16 2.49
C VAL A 116 -10.57 -1.93 1.80
N ALA A 117 -11.68 -2.43 2.38
CA ALA A 117 -13.01 -2.22 1.81
C ALA A 117 -13.37 -0.73 1.70
N GLN A 118 -13.04 0.07 2.72
CA GLN A 118 -13.20 1.52 2.71
C GLN A 118 -12.45 2.15 1.53
N SER A 119 -11.17 1.81 1.34
CA SER A 119 -10.35 2.36 0.25
C SER A 119 -10.89 2.02 -1.15
N VAL A 120 -11.45 0.81 -1.33
CA VAL A 120 -12.07 0.40 -2.60
C VAL A 120 -13.32 1.22 -2.88
N ARG A 121 -14.21 1.38 -1.90
CA ARG A 121 -15.40 2.23 -2.04
C ARG A 121 -15.02 3.66 -2.37
N LEU A 122 -14.08 4.23 -1.62
CA LEU A 122 -13.60 5.59 -1.83
C LEU A 122 -12.98 5.78 -3.21
N ALA A 123 -12.16 4.83 -3.68
CA ALA A 123 -11.59 4.87 -5.02
C ALA A 123 -12.65 4.76 -6.13
N LEU A 124 -13.75 4.03 -5.91
CA LEU A 124 -14.87 3.96 -6.83
C LEU A 124 -15.65 5.29 -6.90
N GLU A 125 -15.72 6.03 -5.79
CA GLU A 125 -16.52 7.26 -5.65
C GLU A 125 -15.71 8.55 -5.87
N ALA A 126 -14.38 8.49 -5.82
CA ALA A 126 -13.51 9.67 -5.87
C ALA A 126 -13.65 10.48 -7.17
N ASP A 127 -13.51 11.80 -7.07
CA ASP A 127 -13.48 12.69 -8.23
C ASP A 127 -12.07 12.76 -8.82
N ILE A 128 -11.65 11.65 -9.44
CA ILE A 128 -10.35 11.50 -10.10
C ILE A 128 -10.52 10.97 -11.52
N GLU A 129 -9.76 11.54 -12.43
CA GLU A 129 -9.62 11.06 -13.80
C GLU A 129 -8.19 10.57 -14.03
N GLY A 130 -8.01 9.65 -14.97
CA GLY A 130 -6.68 9.16 -15.32
C GLY A 130 -6.29 7.88 -14.61
N THR A 131 -5.01 7.78 -14.26
CA THR A 131 -4.46 6.61 -13.58
C THR A 131 -3.58 7.02 -12.44
N GLU A 132 -3.95 6.56 -11.25
CA GLU A 132 -3.21 6.83 -10.03
C GLU A 132 -3.12 5.56 -9.20
N ASN A 133 -1.96 5.37 -8.57
CA ASN A 133 -1.76 4.35 -7.56
C ASN A 133 -1.75 4.99 -6.18
N PHE A 134 -2.26 4.28 -5.18
CA PHE A 134 -2.35 4.74 -3.81
C PHE A 134 -1.88 3.64 -2.85
N ILE A 135 -0.99 4.00 -1.93
CA ILE A 135 -0.66 3.14 -0.79
C ILE A 135 -1.87 3.10 0.15
N VAL A 136 -2.27 1.88 0.51
CA VAL A 136 -3.36 1.63 1.45
C VAL A 136 -2.80 0.80 2.60
N ALA A 137 -2.58 1.47 3.72
CA ALA A 137 -2.06 0.93 4.96
C ALA A 137 -2.82 1.50 6.15
N ALA A 138 -2.73 0.86 7.31
CA ALA A 138 -3.15 1.45 8.57
C ALA A 138 -2.35 2.73 8.87
N ALA A 139 -2.87 3.55 9.79
CA ALA A 139 -2.21 4.80 10.17
C ALA A 139 -0.98 4.56 11.08
N ASP A 140 -0.81 3.35 11.60
CA ASP A 140 0.24 2.98 12.54
C ASP A 140 0.90 1.63 12.20
N THR A 141 1.96 1.30 12.93
CA THR A 141 2.67 0.01 12.79
C THR A 141 2.09 -1.06 13.70
N VAL A 142 2.41 -2.34 13.41
CA VAL A 142 2.06 -3.49 14.26
C VAL A 142 2.85 -3.57 15.59
N MET A 143 3.75 -2.62 15.84
CA MET A 143 4.75 -2.69 16.92
C MET A 143 4.39 -1.79 18.10
N LYS A 144 4.63 -2.24 19.34
CA LYS A 144 4.49 -1.36 20.53
C LYS A 144 5.60 -0.33 20.71
N ARG A 145 6.55 -0.26 19.78
CA ARG A 145 7.68 0.66 19.80
C ARG A 145 7.46 1.80 18.82
N PRO A 146 7.92 3.03 19.12
CA PRO A 146 7.85 4.13 18.18
C PRO A 146 8.53 3.80 16.84
N SER A 147 7.95 4.27 15.73
CA SER A 147 8.40 3.96 14.37
C SER A 147 9.83 4.45 14.11
N ARG A 148 10.20 5.60 14.68
CA ARG A 148 11.58 6.12 14.63
C ARG A 148 12.57 5.23 15.36
N ASP A 149 12.20 4.64 16.50
CA ASP A 149 13.08 3.73 17.24
C ASP A 149 13.32 2.44 16.45
N LEU A 150 12.29 1.94 15.75
CA LEU A 150 12.40 0.79 14.86
C LEU A 150 13.34 1.08 13.68
N MET A 151 13.18 2.24 13.04
CA MET A 151 14.05 2.67 11.95
C MET A 151 15.50 2.85 12.41
N ASN A 152 15.73 3.50 13.55
CA ASN A 152 17.07 3.71 14.10
C ASN A 152 17.78 2.38 14.45
N GLU A 153 17.03 1.35 14.85
CA GLU A 153 17.61 0.04 15.16
C GLU A 153 17.89 -0.79 13.91
N VAL A 154 16.93 -0.86 12.98
CA VAL A 154 16.98 -1.83 11.86
C VAL A 154 17.54 -1.22 10.58
N PHE A 155 17.36 0.08 10.38
CA PHE A 155 17.78 0.82 9.19
C PHE A 155 18.41 2.18 9.57
N PRO A 156 19.50 2.20 10.36
CA PRO A 156 20.03 3.43 10.97
C PRO A 156 20.49 4.49 9.96
N GLU A 157 20.80 4.10 8.72
CA GLU A 157 21.27 4.99 7.66
C GLU A 157 20.12 5.54 6.81
N VAL A 158 18.89 5.04 6.97
CA VAL A 158 17.74 5.48 6.17
C VAL A 158 17.19 6.79 6.75
N PRO A 159 17.10 7.87 5.94
CA PRO A 159 16.46 9.11 6.36
C PRO A 159 14.99 8.90 6.74
N VAL A 160 14.58 9.43 7.89
CA VAL A 160 13.19 9.39 8.36
C VAL A 160 12.63 10.81 8.44
N ALA A 161 11.54 11.07 7.74
CA ALA A 161 10.91 12.39 7.65
C ALA A 161 10.50 12.94 9.02
N ASP A 162 10.76 14.22 9.28
CA ASP A 162 10.58 14.87 10.60
C ASP A 162 9.17 14.73 11.18
N HIS A 163 8.15 14.63 10.32
CA HIS A 163 6.75 14.50 10.71
C HIS A 163 6.35 13.10 11.21
N VAL A 164 7.23 12.09 11.13
CA VAL A 164 6.96 10.75 11.67
C VAL A 164 7.05 10.81 13.19
N GLU A 165 5.91 10.67 13.85
CA GLU A 165 5.78 10.71 15.30
C GLU A 165 5.20 9.41 15.86
N GLY A 166 5.53 9.10 17.12
CA GLY A 166 4.95 7.95 17.82
C GLY A 166 5.02 6.66 17.01
N TYR A 167 3.85 6.13 16.66
CA TYR A 167 3.68 4.83 15.99
C TYR A 167 3.28 4.94 14.52
N ASP A 168 3.40 6.13 13.93
CA ASP A 168 2.98 6.40 12.56
C ASP A 168 3.46 5.32 11.58
N THR A 169 2.60 4.98 10.63
CA THR A 169 2.94 4.07 9.54
C THR A 169 4.16 4.58 8.77
N LEU A 170 5.02 3.64 8.38
CA LEU A 170 6.18 3.91 7.53
C LEU A 170 5.88 3.67 6.03
N LEU A 171 4.60 3.44 5.71
CA LEU A 171 4.05 3.46 4.36
C LEU A 171 3.16 4.72 4.24
N ASP A 172 3.54 5.69 3.41
CA ASP A 172 2.86 6.99 3.35
C ASP A 172 1.46 6.86 2.73
N ILE A 173 0.43 7.01 3.56
CA ILE A 173 -0.98 7.04 3.16
C ILE A 173 -1.51 8.45 2.86
N GLY A 174 -0.63 9.45 2.87
CA GLY A 174 -0.97 10.86 2.68
C GLY A 174 -1.59 11.15 1.32
N LYS A 175 -1.12 10.48 0.26
CA LYS A 175 -1.73 10.61 -1.07
C LYS A 175 -3.15 10.05 -1.09
N ALA A 176 -3.37 8.87 -0.52
CA ALA A 176 -4.69 8.25 -0.41
C ALA A 176 -5.66 9.11 0.42
N ARG A 177 -5.19 9.68 1.54
CA ARG A 177 -5.94 10.64 2.36
C ARG A 177 -6.40 11.85 1.54
N ARG A 178 -5.49 12.49 0.82
CA ARG A 178 -5.79 13.72 0.07
C ARG A 178 -6.70 13.48 -1.13
N ALA A 179 -6.46 12.42 -1.91
CA ALA A 179 -7.14 12.20 -3.18
C ALA A 179 -8.42 11.36 -3.06
N LEU A 180 -8.44 10.39 -2.13
CA LEU A 180 -9.57 9.47 -1.97
C LEU A 180 -10.41 9.77 -0.72
N GLY A 181 -9.91 10.59 0.21
CA GLY A 181 -10.49 10.72 1.54
C GLY A 181 -10.27 9.48 2.41
N TYR A 182 -9.29 8.64 2.08
CA TYR A 182 -8.99 7.42 2.83
C TYR A 182 -8.58 7.75 4.27
N SER A 183 -9.23 7.13 5.24
CA SER A 183 -8.94 7.35 6.67
C SER A 183 -9.20 6.06 7.44
N PRO A 184 -8.14 5.32 7.82
CA PRO A 184 -8.25 4.19 8.74
C PRO A 184 -9.09 4.58 9.97
N GLU A 185 -10.15 3.82 10.24
CA GLU A 185 -11.18 4.20 11.21
C GLU A 185 -10.83 3.88 12.65
N PHE A 186 -9.86 2.99 12.86
CA PHE A 186 -9.37 2.57 14.18
C PHE A 186 -7.95 2.04 14.07
N SER A 187 -7.26 1.96 15.21
CA SER A 187 -6.01 1.21 15.36
C SER A 187 -6.28 -0.10 16.11
N TRP A 188 -5.48 -1.14 15.84
CA TRP A 188 -5.47 -2.36 16.67
C TRP A 188 -5.22 -2.05 18.15
N ARG A 189 -4.53 -0.94 18.46
CA ARG A 189 -4.23 -0.48 19.83
C ARG A 189 -5.45 -0.02 20.61
N GLU A 190 -6.55 0.30 19.93
CA GLU A 190 -7.80 0.68 20.58
C GLU A 190 -8.68 -0.56 20.86
N LEU A 191 -8.34 -1.69 20.23
CA LEU A 191 -9.08 -2.94 20.35
C LEU A 191 -8.51 -3.87 21.43
N PHE A 192 -7.26 -3.66 21.87
CA PHE A 192 -6.53 -4.52 22.81
C PHE A 192 -5.64 -3.76 23.80
#